data_AF-A0A2L2ZCR0-F1
#
_entry.id   AF-A0A2L2ZCR0-F1
#
_cell.length_a   1.000
_cell.length_b   1.000
_cell.length_c   1.000
_cell.angle_alpha   90.00
_cell.angle_beta   90.00
_cell.angle_gamma   90.00
#
_symmetry.space_group_name_H-M   'P 1'
#
loop_
_entity.id
_entity.type
_entity.pdbx_description
1 polymer ?
#
loop_
_entity_poly.entity_id
_entity_poly.type
_entity_poly.pdbx_seq_one_letter_code
_entity_poly.pdbx_strand_id
1 'polypeptide(L)' 'DGSPPPVKILIDWFYLLRKRFKEKSDCCVAVHCGVGLGSAPCLVAISLIELVMKFEDAVELIRQIRRGAINAKQ' A
#
# COMPACT_ATOMS: atom_id res chain seq x y z
N ASP A 1 7.65 12.67 4.08
CA ASP A 1 8.10 12.79 5.49
C ASP A 1 8.06 11.45 6.25
N GLY A 2 7.62 10.35 5.61
CA GLY A 2 7.50 9.05 6.26
C GLY A 2 6.43 9.01 7.35
N SER A 3 5.50 9.97 7.36
CA SER A 3 4.34 9.90 8.25
C SER A 3 3.35 8.85 7.73
N PRO A 4 2.63 8.16 8.64
CA PRO A 4 1.60 7.22 8.22
C PRO A 4 0.48 7.96 7.46
N PRO A 5 -0.15 7.33 6.46
CA PRO A 5 -1.32 7.90 5.80
C PRO A 5 -2.41 8.24 6.83
N PRO A 6 -3.13 9.37 6.70
CA PRO A 6 -4.24 9.70 7.59
C PRO A 6 -5.28 8.57 7.63
N VAL A 7 -5.89 8.31 8.79
CA VAL A 7 -6.87 7.22 8.97
C VAL A 7 -8.01 7.27 7.96
N LYS A 8 -8.51 8.48 7.64
CA LYS A 8 -9.55 8.67 6.63
C LYS A 8 -9.12 8.14 5.26
N ILE A 9 -7.87 8.37 4.86
CA ILE A 9 -7.32 7.89 3.59
C ILE A 9 -7.25 6.36 3.59
N LEU A 10 -6.88 5.73 4.71
CA LEU A 10 -6.88 4.27 4.83
C LEU A 10 -8.29 3.68 4.65
N ILE A 11 -9.30 4.29 5.29
CA ILE A 11 -10.69 3.85 5.18
C ILE A 11 -11.18 3.96 3.73
N ASP A 12 -11.00 5.12 3.11
CA ASP A 12 -11.42 5.38 1.72
C ASP A 12 -10.68 4.44 0.75
N TRP A 13 -9.41 4.16 1.01
CA TRP A 13 -8.59 3.24 0.24
C TRP A 13 -9.10 1.79 0.33
N PHE A 14 -9.38 1.28 1.53
CA PHE A 14 -9.93 -0.07 1.67
C PHE A 14 -11.33 -0.21 1.07
N TYR A 15 -12.16 0.84 1.17
CA TYR A 15 -13.44 0.87 0.48
C TYR A 15 -13.27 0.77 -1.04
N LEU A 16 -12.33 1.53 -1.61
CA LEU A 16 -11.99 1.45 -3.03
C LEU A 16 -11.53 0.05 -3.44
N LEU A 17 -10.57 -0.54 -2.72
CA LEU A 17 -10.06 -1.89 -3.03
C LEU A 17 -11.19 -2.92 -3.01
N ARG A 18 -11.98 -2.95 -1.93
CA ARG A 18 -13.11 -3.90 -1.81
C ARG A 18 -14.12 -3.73 -2.94
N LYS A 19 -14.46 -2.49 -3.28
CA LYS A 19 -15.39 -2.20 -4.38
C LYS A 19 -14.83 -2.69 -5.72
N ARG A 20 -13.58 -2.33 -6.05
CA ARG A 20 -12.96 -2.67 -7.34
C ARG A 20 -12.74 -4.17 -7.52
N PHE A 21 -12.20 -4.85 -6.52
CA PHE A 21 -11.97 -6.30 -6.60
C PHE A 21 -13.26 -7.12 -6.55
N LYS A 22 -14.35 -6.58 -5.98
CA LYS A 22 -15.69 -7.19 -6.08
C LYS A 22 -16.29 -7.06 -7.49
N GLU A 23 -16.08 -5.91 -8.14
CA GLU A 23 -16.55 -5.67 -9.53
C GLU A 23 -15.75 -6.48 -10.56
N LYS A 24 -14.42 -6.55 -10.39
CA LYS A 24 -13.51 -7.30 -11.25
C LYS A 24 -12.35 -7.86 -10.42
N SER A 25 -12.29 -9.18 -10.29
CA SER A 25 -11.25 -9.87 -9.51
C SER A 25 -9.85 -9.69 -10.10
N ASP A 26 -9.73 -9.58 -11.42
CA ASP A 26 -8.46 -9.36 -12.14
C ASP A 26 -8.24 -7.87 -12.48
N CYS A 27 -8.51 -6.98 -11.52
CA CYS A 27 -8.27 -5.55 -11.68
C CYS A 27 -6.95 -5.14 -11.01
N CYS A 28 -6.34 -4.05 -11.47
CA CYS A 28 -5.15 -3.48 -10.88
C CYS A 28 -5.45 -2.07 -10.40
N VAL A 29 -5.01 -1.74 -9.18
CA VAL A 29 -5.13 -0.39 -8.61
C VAL A 29 -3.74 0.20 -8.51
N ALA A 30 -3.48 1.24 -9.30
CA ALA A 30 -2.22 1.98 -9.26
C ALA A 30 -2.29 3.11 -8.22
N VAL A 31 -1.20 3.30 -7.48
CA VAL A 31 -1.03 4.41 -6.55
C VAL A 31 0.28 5.15 -6.86
N HIS A 32 0.23 6.48 -6.89
CA HIS A 32 1.41 7.32 -7.07
C HIS A 32 1.48 8.36 -5.96
N CYS A 33 2.69 8.82 -5.65
CA CYS A 33 2.90 9.95 -4.76
C CYS A 33 3.43 11.10 -5.61
N GLY A 34 2.73 12.25 -5.62
CA GLY A 34 3.11 13.41 -6.44
C GLY A 34 4.52 13.96 -6.15
N VAL A 35 5.06 13.68 -4.96
CA VAL A 35 6.37 14.20 -4.49
C VAL A 35 7.34 13.09 -4.04
N GLY A 36 7.06 11.82 -4.35
CA GLY A 36 8.02 10.72 -4.12
C GLY A 36 8.31 10.36 -2.64
N LEU A 37 7.47 10.78 -1.70
CA LEU A 37 7.72 10.71 -0.25
C LEU A 37 7.45 9.36 0.43
N GLY A 38 7.26 8.27 -0.33
CA GLY A 38 7.10 6.91 0.23
C GLY A 38 5.68 6.55 0.72
N SER A 39 4.70 7.46 0.65
CA SER A 39 3.32 7.17 1.08
C SER A 39 2.60 6.15 0.19
N ALA A 40 2.93 6.12 -1.10
CA ALA A 40 2.37 5.16 -2.06
C ALA A 40 2.78 3.70 -1.73
N PRO A 41 4.08 3.38 -1.56
CA PRO A 41 4.51 2.07 -1.05
C PRO A 41 3.88 1.68 0.30
N CYS A 42 3.70 2.63 1.21
CA CYS A 42 3.10 2.39 2.52
C CYS A 42 1.64 1.94 2.41
N LEU A 43 0.83 2.58 1.55
CA LEU A 43 -0.55 2.14 1.27
C LEU A 43 -0.60 0.71 0.70
N VAL A 44 0.35 0.37 -0.19
CA VAL A 44 0.45 -0.99 -0.74
C VAL A 44 0.79 -1.99 0.37
N ALA A 45 1.77 -1.69 1.23
CA ALA A 45 2.16 -2.56 2.34
C ALA A 45 0.99 -2.84 3.29
N ILE A 46 0.28 -1.78 3.70
CA ILE A 46 -0.90 -1.88 4.57
C ILE A 46 -2.00 -2.74 3.91
N SER A 47 -2.17 -2.63 2.59
CA SER A 47 -3.14 -3.45 1.86
C SER A 47 -2.78 -4.93 1.88
N LEU A 48 -1.51 -5.26 1.64
CA LEU A 48 -1.03 -6.64 1.64
C LEU A 48 -1.23 -7.27 3.02
N ILE A 49 -0.92 -6.53 4.08
CA ILE A 49 -1.04 -7.01 5.46
C ILE A 49 -2.50 -7.30 5.82
N GLU A 50 -3.41 -6.35 5.53
CA GLU A 50 -4.84 -6.53 5.76
C GLU A 50 -5.47 -7.64 4.88
N LEU A 51 -4.84 -7.96 3.75
CA LEU A 51 -5.22 -9.07 2.86
C LEU A 51 -4.49 -10.38 3.20
N VAL A 52 -4.07 -10.54 4.47
CA VAL A 52 -3.54 -11.77 5.09
C VAL A 52 -2.05 -12.04 4.81
N MET A 53 -1.28 -11.05 4.38
CA MET A 53 0.18 -11.17 4.31
C MET A 53 0.83 -10.81 5.64
N LYS A 54 1.89 -11.51 6.06
CA LYS A 54 2.68 -11.06 7.22
C LYS A 54 3.41 -9.76 6.88
N PHE A 55 3.67 -8.95 7.90
CA PHE A 55 4.38 -7.69 7.72
C PHE A 55 5.74 -7.87 7.05
N GLU A 56 6.51 -8.86 7.50
CA GLU A 56 7.84 -9.15 6.98
C GLU A 56 7.78 -9.51 5.49
N ASP A 57 6.85 -10.40 5.12
CA ASP A 57 6.64 -10.85 3.75
C ASP A 57 6.19 -9.69 2.84
N ALA A 58 5.30 -8.82 3.34
CA ALA A 58 4.83 -7.66 2.59
C ALA A 58 5.94 -6.64 2.32
N VAL A 59 6.78 -6.37 3.33
CA VAL A 59 7.91 -5.45 3.21
C VAL A 59 8.98 -6.03 2.29
N GLU A 60 9.27 -7.32 2.40
CA GLU A 60 10.22 -8.00 1.51
C GLU A 60 9.74 -7.97 0.06
N LEU A 61 8.47 -8.31 -0.20
CA LEU A 61 7.87 -8.28 -1.53
C LEU A 61 8.00 -6.88 -2.18
N ILE A 62 7.69 -5.82 -1.42
CA ILE A 62 7.80 -4.44 -1.91
C ILE A 62 9.26 -4.07 -2.20
N ARG A 63 10.21 -4.48 -1.33
CA ARG A 63 11.64 -4.22 -1.53
C ARG A 63 12.24 -4.99 -2.70
N GLN A 64 11.74 -6.19 -3.00
CA GLN A 64 12.13 -6.98 -4.18
C GLN A 64 11.72 -6.28 -5.47
N ILE A 65 10.51 -5.70 -5.52
CA ILE A 65 10.00 -4.96 -6.69
C ILE A 65 10.69 -3.60 -6.82
N ARG A 66 10.85 -2.87 -5.70
CA ARG A 66 11.47 -1.54 -5.69
C ARG A 66 12.34 -1.35 -4.45
N ARG A 67 13.65 -1.48 -4.65
CA ARG A 67 14.64 -1.26 -3.59
C ARG A 67 14.51 0.13 -2.98
N GLY A 68 14.46 0.22 -1.65
CA GLY A 68 14.35 1.49 -0.92
C GLY A 68 12.96 2.14 -0.90
N ALA A 69 11.90 1.44 -1.34
CA ALA A 69 10.54 1.97 -1.35
C ALA A 69 9.95 2.22 0.06
N ILE A 70 10.44 1.52 1.08
CA ILE A 70 10.07 1.69 2.49
C ILE A 70 11.36 1.98 3.27
N ASN A 71 11.40 3.15 3.92
CA ASN A 71 12.52 3.56 4.79
C ASN A 71 12.28 3.15 6.25
N ALA A 72 13.28 3.28 7.11
CA ALA A 72 13.20 2.83 8.51
C ALA A 72 12.14 3.54 9.39
N LYS A 73 11.57 4.66 8.92
CA LYS A 73 10.52 5.40 9.65
C LYS A 73 9.12 4.85 9.33
N GLN A 74 8.97 4.13 8.22
CA GLN A 74 7.71 3.59 7.70
C GLN A 74 7.65 2.08 7.94
#